data_AF-A0A945VAQ8-F1
#
_entry.id   AF-A0A945VAQ8-F1
#
_cell.length_a   1.000
_cell.length_b   1.000
_cell.length_c   1.000
_cell.angle_alpha   90.00
_cell.angle_beta   90.00
_cell.angle_gamma   90.00
#
_symmetry.space_group_name_H-M   'P 1'
#
loop_
_entity.id
_entity.type
_entity.pdbx_description
1 polymer ?
#
loop_
_entity_poly.entity_id
_entity_poly.type
_entity_poly.pdbx_seq_one_letter_code
_entity_poly.pdbx_strand_id
1 'polypeptide(L)'
;FTLTDASNQANRIGPILKPNFNTNDLIHAVLGPQDQYFMNTAIKIFSDSIFKVSDNYDRMGMQLTGPKLELKSALSIPSEPVVKGSIQVSGDGIPTILLADHQTTGGYPKIATVISSDINRLVQLRSNQNVEFIIINSNEALQKTRKFLDMKEKYLQKISTSRGTLEQRLMSENLIGGVEFN
;
A
#
# COMPACT_ATOMS: atom_id res chain seq x y z
N PHE A 1 -12.92 -16.26 16.78
CA PHE A 1 -13.53 -16.61 15.49
C PHE A 1 -13.35 -18.10 15.29
N THR A 2 -14.43 -18.87 15.42
CA THR A 2 -14.42 -20.32 15.24
C THR A 2 -14.99 -20.58 13.85
N LEU A 3 -14.19 -21.12 12.94
CA LEU A 3 -14.65 -21.55 11.62
C LEU A 3 -15.50 -22.81 11.82
N THR A 4 -16.83 -22.70 11.66
CA THR A 4 -17.77 -23.80 11.90
C THR A 4 -18.15 -24.59 10.65
N ASP A 5 -17.81 -24.11 9.45
CA ASP A 5 -18.34 -24.65 8.20
C ASP A 5 -17.26 -24.85 7.13
N ALA A 6 -16.25 -25.67 7.45
CA ALA A 6 -15.28 -26.13 6.45
C ALA A 6 -15.90 -27.22 5.58
N SER A 7 -16.31 -26.87 4.36
CA SER A 7 -16.77 -27.84 3.35
C SER A 7 -15.67 -28.08 2.29
N ASN A 8 -15.47 -29.35 1.90
CA ASN A 8 -14.56 -29.71 0.82
C ASN A 8 -15.16 -29.30 -0.52
N GLN A 9 -14.59 -28.29 -1.16
CA GLN A 9 -14.93 -27.91 -2.54
C GLN A 9 -13.98 -28.58 -3.54
N ALA A 10 -14.49 -28.79 -4.76
CA ALA A 10 -13.81 -29.47 -5.86
C ALA A 10 -12.38 -28.96 -6.11
N ASN A 11 -11.47 -29.90 -6.31
CA ASN A 11 -10.03 -29.70 -6.34
C ASN A 11 -9.56 -28.71 -7.41
N ARG A 12 -8.79 -27.70 -6.99
CA ARG A 12 -8.12 -26.77 -7.93
C ARG A 12 -6.80 -27.35 -8.44
N ILE A 13 -6.66 -27.45 -9.76
CA ILE A 13 -5.39 -27.76 -10.46
C ILE A 13 -4.72 -26.44 -10.90
N GLY A 14 -3.40 -26.32 -10.76
CA GLY A 14 -2.61 -25.18 -11.26
C GLY A 14 -2.05 -24.20 -10.20
N PRO A 15 -1.21 -23.23 -10.63
CA PRO A 15 -0.46 -22.33 -9.76
C PRO A 15 -1.37 -21.39 -8.96
N ILE A 16 -0.86 -20.84 -7.85
CA ILE A 16 -1.54 -19.73 -7.15
C ILE A 16 -1.44 -18.51 -8.05
N LEU A 17 -2.59 -17.99 -8.47
CA LEU A 17 -2.67 -16.71 -9.14
C LEU A 17 -1.94 -15.71 -8.25
N LYS A 18 -0.88 -15.08 -8.77
CA LYS A 18 -0.22 -14.00 -8.04
C LYS A 18 -1.02 -12.73 -8.30
N PRO A 19 -1.39 -11.94 -7.28
CA PRO A 19 -1.93 -10.61 -7.51
C PRO A 19 -0.93 -9.80 -8.33
N ASN A 20 -1.42 -9.02 -9.29
CA ASN A 20 -0.56 -8.08 -9.97
C ASN A 20 -0.28 -6.91 -9.03
N PHE A 21 0.90 -6.91 -8.41
CA PHE A 21 1.41 -5.79 -7.63
C PHE A 21 2.11 -4.83 -8.57
N ASN A 22 1.37 -4.08 -9.39
CA ASN A 22 1.99 -3.06 -10.22
C ASN A 22 2.52 -1.93 -9.34
N THR A 23 3.84 -1.88 -9.18
CA THR A 23 4.57 -0.89 -8.37
C THR A 23 4.86 0.40 -9.12
N ASN A 24 4.64 0.44 -10.44
CA ASN A 24 5.01 1.58 -11.29
C ASN A 24 3.86 2.58 -11.50
N ASP A 25 2.74 2.41 -10.82
CA ASP A 25 1.61 3.34 -10.88
C ASP A 25 1.75 4.44 -9.83
N LEU A 26 1.20 5.62 -10.15
CA LEU A 26 1.05 6.73 -9.22
C LEU A 26 0.29 6.30 -7.94
N ILE A 27 0.75 6.78 -6.80
CA ILE A 27 0.11 6.56 -5.50
C ILE A 27 -0.98 7.60 -5.30
N HIS A 28 -2.21 7.14 -5.11
CA HIS A 28 -3.35 8.04 -4.94
C HIS A 28 -3.42 8.54 -3.50
N ALA A 29 -3.56 9.85 -3.34
CA ALA A 29 -3.72 10.50 -2.05
C ALA A 29 -4.86 11.52 -2.07
N VAL A 30 -5.51 11.70 -0.94
CA VAL A 30 -6.49 12.77 -0.71
C VAL A 30 -5.79 13.88 0.06
N LEU A 31 -5.93 15.13 -0.40
CA LEU A 31 -5.31 16.29 0.22
C LEU A 31 -5.84 16.51 1.66
N GLY A 32 -4.98 16.99 2.55
CA GLY A 32 -5.30 17.31 3.93
C GLY A 32 -5.15 16.14 4.92
N PRO A 33 -5.59 16.33 6.19
CA PRO A 33 -6.52 17.37 6.65
C PRO A 33 -5.90 18.72 7.06
N GLN A 34 -4.58 18.87 6.95
CA GLN A 34 -3.85 20.09 7.37
C GLN A 34 -3.15 20.77 6.18
N ASP A 35 -3.67 20.61 4.97
CA ASP A 35 -3.12 21.19 3.74
C ASP A 35 -3.08 22.72 3.78
N GLN A 36 -3.99 23.35 4.54
CA GLN A 36 -3.99 24.79 4.77
C GLN A 36 -2.71 25.33 5.41
N TYR A 37 -1.89 24.49 6.05
CA TYR A 37 -0.60 24.88 6.64
C TYR A 37 0.57 24.85 5.64
N PHE A 38 0.35 24.38 4.41
CA PHE A 38 1.37 24.29 3.37
C PHE A 38 1.26 25.43 2.38
N MET A 39 2.39 25.86 1.82
CA MET A 39 2.38 26.79 0.70
C MET A 39 1.68 26.13 -0.51
N ASN A 40 0.97 26.91 -1.33
CA ASN A 40 0.36 26.39 -2.56
C ASN A 40 1.41 25.77 -3.50
N THR A 41 2.65 26.30 -3.46
CA THR A 41 3.81 25.73 -4.16
C THR A 41 4.16 24.34 -3.64
N ALA A 42 4.06 24.09 -2.34
CA ALA A 42 4.33 22.77 -1.75
C ALA A 42 3.29 21.73 -2.19
N ILE A 43 2.01 22.11 -2.29
CA ILE A 43 0.95 21.23 -2.80
C ILE A 43 1.24 20.84 -4.26
N LYS A 44 1.64 21.81 -5.09
CA LYS A 44 2.03 21.56 -6.49
C LYS A 44 3.29 20.70 -6.59
N ILE A 45 4.31 20.99 -5.79
CA ILE A 45 5.54 20.18 -5.72
C ILE A 45 5.19 18.73 -5.35
N PHE A 46 4.31 18.53 -4.37
CA PHE A 46 3.88 17.21 -3.95
C PHE A 46 3.19 16.41 -5.07
N SER A 47 2.35 17.05 -5.89
CA SER A 47 1.64 16.37 -6.99
C SER A 47 2.47 16.18 -8.27
N ASP A 48 3.44 17.06 -8.52
CA ASP A 48 4.13 17.12 -9.81
C ASP A 48 5.55 16.56 -9.77
N SER A 49 6.06 16.24 -8.58
CA SER A 49 7.45 15.81 -8.39
C SER A 49 7.59 14.33 -8.10
N ILE A 50 8.74 13.79 -8.50
CA ILE A 50 9.20 12.46 -8.12
C ILE A 50 9.91 12.55 -6.76
N PHE A 51 9.47 11.72 -5.82
CA PHE A 51 10.16 11.47 -4.56
C PHE A 51 10.86 10.12 -4.62
N LYS A 52 11.75 9.86 -3.68
CA LYS A 52 12.38 8.55 -3.48
C LYS A 52 12.19 8.07 -2.06
N VAL A 53 12.01 6.76 -1.87
CA VAL A 53 12.05 6.16 -0.54
C VAL A 53 13.46 6.31 0.03
N SER A 54 13.58 6.87 1.24
CA SER A 54 14.87 6.99 1.95
C SER A 54 15.27 5.65 2.60
N ASP A 55 16.49 5.57 3.13
CA ASP A 55 16.91 4.45 4.00
C ASP A 55 16.24 4.48 5.38
N ASN A 56 15.65 5.62 5.78
CA ASN A 56 14.94 5.78 7.03
C ASN A 56 13.47 5.35 6.89
N TYR A 57 13.24 4.05 6.79
CA TYR A 57 11.89 3.48 6.74
C TYR A 57 11.78 2.18 7.53
N ASP A 58 10.65 1.99 8.19
CA ASP A 58 10.30 0.80 8.94
C ASP A 58 8.77 0.58 8.91
N ARG A 59 8.22 -0.12 9.90
CA ARG A 59 6.78 -0.32 10.02
C ARG A 59 6.03 0.86 10.63
N MET A 60 6.72 1.81 11.27
CA MET A 60 6.15 3.04 11.81
C MET A 60 5.99 4.09 10.72
N GLY A 61 7.01 4.27 9.87
CA GLY A 61 6.97 5.28 8.83
C GLY A 61 7.92 5.03 7.68
N MET A 62 7.65 5.71 6.56
CA MET A 62 8.47 5.72 5.37
C MET A 62 8.84 7.17 5.04
N GLN A 63 10.06 7.58 5.39
CA GLN A 63 10.57 8.90 5.04
C GLN A 63 10.95 8.94 3.57
N LEU A 64 10.66 10.07 2.92
CA LEU A 64 10.96 10.31 1.51
C LEU A 64 12.11 11.32 1.37
N THR A 65 12.92 11.14 0.34
CA THR A 65 13.87 12.14 -0.17
C THR A 65 13.32 12.76 -1.45
N GLY A 66 13.70 14.00 -1.72
CA GLY A 66 13.20 14.76 -2.88
C GLY A 66 13.06 16.24 -2.57
N PRO A 67 12.21 16.97 -3.33
CA PRO A 67 11.90 18.36 -3.05
C PRO A 67 11.35 18.56 -1.65
N LYS A 68 11.72 19.68 -1.01
CA LYS A 68 11.17 20.06 0.29
C LYS A 68 9.76 20.62 0.13
N LEU A 69 8.89 20.27 1.05
CA LEU A 69 7.52 20.77 1.10
C LEU A 69 7.44 21.93 2.10
N GLU A 70 7.42 23.15 1.58
CA GLU A 70 7.40 24.36 2.40
C GLU A 70 6.07 24.54 3.14
N LEU A 71 6.18 24.76 4.44
CA LEU A 71 5.07 25.14 5.30
C LEU A 71 4.92 26.68 5.28
N LYS A 72 3.68 27.18 5.46
CA LYS A 72 3.42 28.63 5.61
C LYS A 72 4.15 29.23 6.81
N SER A 73 4.43 28.41 7.81
CA SER A 73 5.27 28.71 8.97
C SER A 73 5.74 27.38 9.59
N ALA A 74 6.85 27.40 10.33
CA ALA A 74 7.34 26.22 11.06
C ALA A 74 6.43 25.93 12.25
N LEU A 75 5.25 25.36 11.99
CA LEU A 75 4.24 25.05 12.99
C LEU A 75 4.27 23.57 13.34
N SER A 76 4.60 23.29 14.60
CA SER A 76 4.00 22.13 15.28
C SER A 76 2.53 22.45 15.51
N ILE A 77 1.64 21.60 15.04
CA ILE A 77 0.21 21.69 15.38
C ILE A 77 -0.02 21.00 16.73
N PRO A 78 -1.14 21.31 17.43
CA PRO A 78 -1.57 20.49 18.56
C PRO A 78 -1.59 19.01 18.19
N SER A 79 -1.29 18.14 19.15
CA SER A 79 -1.29 16.70 18.89
C SER A 79 -2.70 16.24 18.54
N GLU A 80 -2.84 15.66 17.35
CA GLU A 80 -4.11 15.18 16.80
C GLU A 80 -4.02 13.70 16.45
N PRO A 81 -5.15 12.98 16.38
CA PRO A 81 -5.17 11.61 15.88
C PRO A 81 -4.57 11.52 14.48
N VAL A 82 -3.80 10.48 14.24
CA VAL A 82 -3.21 10.20 12.92
C VAL A 82 -3.63 8.82 12.44
N VAL A 83 -3.66 8.65 11.12
CA VAL A 83 -4.10 7.41 10.48
C VAL A 83 -3.04 6.90 9.52
N LYS A 84 -3.09 5.59 9.26
CA LYS A 84 -2.17 4.94 8.33
C LYS A 84 -2.36 5.53 6.94
N GLY A 85 -1.25 5.88 6.31
CA GLY A 85 -1.22 6.58 5.03
C GLY A 85 -1.12 8.10 5.15
N SER A 86 -1.28 8.69 6.34
CA SER A 86 -1.04 10.12 6.53
C SER A 86 0.40 10.48 6.16
N ILE A 87 0.57 11.55 5.39
CA ILE A 87 1.88 12.06 4.95
C ILE A 87 2.21 13.27 5.81
N GLN A 88 2.92 13.03 6.91
CA GLN A 88 3.41 14.07 7.79
C GLN A 88 4.60 14.80 7.16
N VAL A 89 4.69 16.10 7.37
CA VAL A 89 5.85 16.89 6.96
C VAL A 89 6.46 17.55 8.19
N SER A 90 7.72 17.27 8.46
CA SER A 90 8.48 17.89 9.54
C SER A 90 8.85 19.34 9.20
N GLY A 91 9.31 20.11 10.20
CA GLY A 91 9.63 21.53 10.03
C GLY A 91 10.74 21.84 9.03
N ASP A 92 11.54 20.85 8.65
CA ASP A 92 12.56 20.92 7.59
C ASP A 92 12.01 20.61 6.18
N GLY A 93 10.69 20.38 6.06
CA GLY A 93 9.98 20.14 4.81
C GLY A 93 10.07 18.69 4.31
N ILE A 94 10.53 17.75 5.14
CA ILE A 94 10.70 16.34 4.74
C ILE A 94 9.39 15.55 4.95
N PRO A 95 8.83 14.93 3.90
CA PRO A 95 7.64 14.11 4.03
C PRO A 95 7.95 12.71 4.58
N THR A 96 7.10 12.23 5.49
CA THR A 96 7.12 10.87 6.05
C THR A 96 5.71 10.29 6.01
N ILE A 97 5.55 9.13 5.38
CA ILE A 97 4.28 8.40 5.29
C ILE A 97 4.13 7.50 6.53
N LEU A 98 3.04 7.63 7.27
CA LEU A 98 2.78 6.82 8.46
C LEU A 98 2.25 5.42 8.09
N LEU A 99 2.82 4.38 8.70
CA LEU A 99 2.59 2.97 8.35
C LEU A 99 1.92 2.18 9.48
N ALA A 100 1.94 0.86 9.41
CA ALA A 100 1.11 -0.01 10.24
C ALA A 100 1.30 0.17 11.76
N ASP A 101 2.51 0.54 12.17
CA ASP A 101 2.90 0.65 13.58
C ASP A 101 3.10 2.12 13.98
N HIS A 102 2.53 3.08 13.21
CA HIS A 102 2.63 4.50 13.52
C HIS A 102 2.05 4.82 14.92
N GLN A 103 2.52 5.92 15.51
CA GLN A 103 1.97 6.47 16.75
C GLN A 103 0.49 6.86 16.60
N THR A 104 -0.29 6.84 17.67
CA THR A 104 -1.73 7.15 17.61
C THR A 104 -2.04 8.64 17.43
N THR A 105 -1.15 9.51 17.89
CA THR A 105 -1.28 10.97 17.79
C THR A 105 0.02 11.62 17.29
N GLY A 106 -0.06 12.77 16.65
CA GLY A 106 1.14 13.48 16.18
C GLY A 106 0.94 14.98 16.03
N GLY A 107 2.02 15.74 16.24
CA GLY A 107 2.06 17.21 16.18
C GLY A 107 2.60 17.80 14.87
N TYR A 108 2.83 16.99 13.84
CA TYR A 108 3.25 17.47 12.52
C TYR A 108 2.05 17.60 11.58
N PRO A 109 1.96 18.67 10.78
CA PRO A 109 0.90 18.83 9.79
C PRO A 109 1.04 17.75 8.70
N LYS A 110 -0.11 17.35 8.16
CA LYS A 110 -0.20 16.32 7.13
C LYS A 110 -0.71 16.94 5.85
N ILE A 111 0.08 16.84 4.79
CA ILE A 111 -0.24 17.45 3.50
C ILE A 111 -1.32 16.65 2.77
N ALA A 112 -1.32 15.32 2.91
CA ALA A 112 -2.27 14.42 2.28
C ALA A 112 -2.33 13.08 3.04
N THR A 113 -3.29 12.24 2.66
CA THR A 113 -3.44 10.86 3.15
C THR A 113 -3.55 9.89 1.97
N VAL A 114 -2.64 8.93 1.90
CA VAL A 114 -2.66 7.85 0.90
C VAL A 114 -3.89 6.97 1.11
N ILE A 115 -4.59 6.62 0.04
CA ILE A 115 -5.78 5.76 0.13
C ILE A 115 -5.41 4.33 0.52
N SER A 116 -6.31 3.66 1.26
CA SER A 116 -6.06 2.34 1.82
C SER A 116 -5.74 1.26 0.77
N SER A 117 -6.31 1.36 -0.43
CA SER A 117 -6.02 0.44 -1.55
C SER A 117 -4.60 0.52 -2.07
N ASP A 118 -3.90 1.63 -1.85
CA ASP A 118 -2.58 1.89 -2.40
C ASP A 118 -1.46 1.56 -1.42
N ILE A 119 -1.75 1.54 -0.11
CA ILE A 119 -0.77 1.27 0.95
C ILE A 119 0.01 -0.02 0.71
N ASN A 120 -0.68 -1.10 0.31
CA ASN A 120 -0.01 -2.40 0.13
C ASN A 120 1.00 -2.39 -1.02
N ARG A 121 0.76 -1.59 -2.07
CA ARG A 121 1.72 -1.41 -3.18
C ARG A 121 2.88 -0.52 -2.74
N LEU A 122 2.55 0.59 -2.05
CA LEU A 122 3.50 1.58 -1.58
C LEU A 122 4.58 0.94 -0.69
N VAL A 123 4.19 0.10 0.26
CA VAL A 123 5.14 -0.55 1.19
C VAL A 123 6.02 -1.63 0.54
N GLN A 124 5.81 -1.97 -0.74
CA GLN A 124 6.74 -2.82 -1.49
C GLN A 124 7.94 -2.04 -2.02
N LEU A 125 7.85 -0.71 -2.07
CA LEU A 125 8.96 0.13 -2.52
C LEU A 125 10.14 0.00 -1.56
N ARG A 126 11.33 -0.05 -2.13
CA ARG A 126 12.63 -0.14 -1.45
C ARG A 126 13.34 1.21 -1.50
N SER A 127 14.33 1.37 -0.63
CA SER A 127 15.21 2.54 -0.66
C SER A 127 15.69 2.87 -2.07
N ASN A 128 15.73 4.17 -2.38
CA ASN A 128 16.06 4.78 -3.67
C ASN A 128 15.07 4.50 -4.82
N GLN A 129 13.99 3.73 -4.61
CA GLN A 129 12.94 3.61 -5.60
C GLN A 129 12.07 4.87 -5.63
N ASN A 130 11.61 5.21 -6.83
CA ASN A 130 10.77 6.39 -7.06
C ASN A 130 9.35 6.17 -6.54
N VAL A 131 8.74 7.24 -6.05
CA VAL A 131 7.32 7.33 -5.71
C VAL A 131 6.78 8.66 -6.20
N GLU A 132 5.66 8.62 -6.88
CA GLU A 132 4.94 9.78 -7.41
C GLU A 132 3.50 9.74 -6.90
N PHE A 133 2.94 10.90 -6.60
CA PHE A 133 1.61 11.02 -6.02
C PHE A 133 0.64 11.67 -6.99
N ILE A 134 -0.61 11.20 -6.97
CA ILE A 134 -1.72 11.88 -7.62
C ILE A 134 -2.78 12.25 -6.60
N ILE A 135 -3.13 13.54 -6.55
CA ILE A 135 -4.20 14.02 -5.71
C ILE A 135 -5.54 13.66 -6.35
N ILE A 136 -6.40 13.00 -5.58
CA ILE A 136 -7.78 12.67 -5.97
C ILE A 136 -8.75 13.18 -4.93
N ASN A 137 -10.01 13.35 -5.33
CA ASN A 137 -11.06 13.73 -4.38
C ASN A 137 -11.59 12.50 -3.60
N SER A 138 -12.33 12.76 -2.52
CA SER A 138 -12.86 11.71 -1.64
C SER A 138 -13.81 10.73 -2.35
N ASN A 139 -14.55 11.18 -3.37
CA ASN A 139 -15.46 10.30 -4.13
C ASN A 139 -14.67 9.33 -5.01
N GLU A 140 -13.62 9.80 -5.69
CA GLU A 140 -12.70 8.96 -6.45
C GLU A 140 -11.97 7.96 -5.56
N ALA A 141 -11.54 8.39 -4.36
CA ALA A 141 -10.89 7.53 -3.38
C ALA A 141 -11.81 6.39 -2.94
N LEU A 142 -13.09 6.69 -2.68
CA LEU A 142 -14.11 5.71 -2.34
C LEU A 142 -14.32 4.71 -3.48
N GLN A 143 -14.46 5.19 -4.72
CA GLN A 143 -14.65 4.34 -5.89
C GLN A 143 -13.47 3.40 -6.13
N LYS A 144 -12.23 3.91 -6.05
CA LYS A 144 -11.01 3.10 -6.18
C LYS A 144 -10.91 2.06 -5.06
N THR A 145 -11.21 2.45 -3.83
CA THR A 145 -11.20 1.53 -2.68
C THR A 145 -12.23 0.41 -2.84
N ARG A 146 -13.47 0.73 -3.25
CA ARG A 146 -14.51 -0.28 -3.52
C ARG A 146 -14.09 -1.24 -4.63
N LYS A 147 -13.60 -0.71 -5.75
CA LYS A 147 -13.09 -1.54 -6.86
C LYS A 147 -11.97 -2.47 -6.39
N PHE A 148 -11.06 -1.98 -5.57
CA PHE A 148 -9.99 -2.80 -4.98
C PHE A 148 -10.54 -3.92 -4.08
N LEU A 149 -11.52 -3.61 -3.21
CA LEU A 149 -12.15 -4.60 -2.35
C LEU A 149 -12.88 -5.68 -3.16
N ASP A 150 -13.63 -5.31 -4.21
CA ASP A 150 -14.29 -6.27 -5.10
C ASP A 150 -13.27 -7.19 -5.80
N MET A 151 -12.17 -6.63 -6.30
CA MET A 151 -11.10 -7.41 -6.92
C MET A 151 -10.44 -8.35 -5.91
N LYS A 152 -10.20 -7.88 -4.68
CA LYS A 152 -9.62 -8.67 -3.59
C LYS A 152 -10.55 -9.81 -3.19
N GLU A 153 -11.85 -9.56 -3.07
CA GLU A 153 -12.83 -10.59 -2.74
C GLU A 153 -12.87 -11.68 -3.81
N LYS A 154 -12.98 -11.29 -5.09
CA LYS A 154 -12.92 -12.25 -6.23
C LYS A 154 -11.62 -13.04 -6.24
N TYR A 155 -10.50 -12.41 -5.91
CA TYR A 155 -9.22 -13.09 -5.79
C TYR A 155 -9.22 -14.11 -4.64
N LEU A 156 -9.69 -13.72 -3.45
CA LEU A 156 -9.77 -14.58 -2.28
C LEU A 156 -10.67 -15.80 -2.54
N GLN A 157 -11.83 -15.61 -3.18
CA GLN A 157 -12.72 -16.69 -3.60
C GLN A 157 -12.05 -17.68 -4.57
N LYS A 158 -11.21 -17.20 -5.49
CA LYS A 158 -10.45 -18.06 -6.42
C LYS A 158 -9.33 -18.87 -5.74
N ILE A 159 -8.80 -18.39 -4.62
CA ILE A 159 -7.73 -19.09 -3.89
C ILE A 159 -8.23 -19.91 -2.70
N SER A 160 -9.45 -19.66 -2.22
CA SER A 160 -10.08 -20.46 -1.16
C SER A 160 -10.55 -21.83 -1.64
N THR A 161 -10.61 -22.07 -2.95
CA THR A 161 -10.93 -23.39 -3.50
C THR A 161 -9.85 -24.40 -3.11
N SER A 162 -10.26 -25.47 -2.43
CA SER A 162 -9.34 -26.49 -1.93
C SER A 162 -8.49 -27.08 -3.06
N ARG A 163 -7.21 -27.34 -2.77
CA ARG A 163 -6.40 -28.19 -3.63
C ARG A 163 -6.68 -29.62 -3.22
N GLY A 164 -6.87 -30.50 -4.18
CA GLY A 164 -7.02 -31.93 -3.89
C GLY A 164 -5.93 -32.46 -2.97
N THR A 165 -6.20 -33.59 -2.34
CA THR A 165 -5.28 -34.24 -1.42
C THR A 165 -3.89 -34.39 -2.08
N LEU A 166 -2.84 -34.48 -1.26
CA LEU A 166 -1.48 -34.70 -1.77
C LEU A 166 -1.45 -35.89 -2.75
N GLU A 167 -2.16 -36.98 -2.41
CA GLU A 167 -2.37 -38.15 -3.26
C GLU A 167 -3.01 -37.81 -4.62
N GLN A 168 -4.12 -37.07 -4.63
CA GLN A 168 -4.78 -36.65 -5.87
C GLN A 168 -3.88 -35.80 -6.77
N ARG A 169 -3.01 -34.97 -6.18
CA ARG A 169 -2.04 -34.17 -6.94
C ARG A 169 -0.87 -35.02 -7.45
N LEU A 170 -0.37 -35.96 -6.65
CA LEU A 170 0.69 -36.89 -7.05
C LEU A 170 0.21 -37.82 -8.19
N MET A 171 -1.06 -38.22 -8.18
CA MET A 171 -1.66 -39.01 -9.26
C MET A 171 -1.91 -38.22 -10.56
N SER A 172 -2.03 -36.89 -10.48
CA SER A 172 -2.21 -36.02 -11.66
C SER A 172 -0.91 -35.56 -12.32
N GLU A 173 0.22 -35.66 -11.63
CA GLU A 173 1.54 -35.38 -12.16
C GLU A 173 2.13 -36.68 -12.72
N ASN A 174 2.55 -36.68 -14.00
CA ASN A 174 3.10 -37.86 -14.65
C ASN A 174 4.54 -38.11 -14.11
N LEU A 175 4.65 -38.78 -12.97
CA LEU A 175 5.91 -39.08 -12.27
C LEU A 175 6.77 -40.14 -12.98
N ILE A 176 6.38 -40.62 -14.16
CA ILE A 176 7.18 -41.53 -14.97
C ILE A 176 8.15 -40.72 -15.84
N GLY A 177 9.15 -40.14 -15.17
CA GLY A 177 10.46 -39.85 -15.76
C GLY A 177 11.43 -40.91 -15.27
N GLY A 178 11.19 -42.17 -15.61
CA GLY A 178 12.12 -43.27 -15.32
C GLY A 178 13.41 -43.04 -16.10
N VAL A 179 14.46 -42.62 -15.40
CA VAL A 179 15.83 -42.69 -15.91
C VAL A 179 16.30 -44.12 -15.67
N GLU A 180 16.24 -44.97 -16.70
CA GLU A 180 17.05 -46.18 -16.70
C GLU A 180 18.49 -45.79 -17.05
N PHE A 181 19.39 -45.95 -16.09
CA PHE A 181 20.82 -45.88 -16.34
C PHE A 181 21.24 -47.22 -16.96
N ASN A 182 21.68 -47.17 -18.22
CA ASN A 182 22.42 -48.27 -18.86
C ASN A 182 23.81 -48.42 -18.24
#